data_AF-A0A921CMU5-F1
#
_entry.id   AF-A0A921CMU5-F1
#
_cell.length_a   1.000
_cell.length_b   1.000
_cell.length_c   1.000
_cell.angle_alpha   90.00
_cell.angle_beta   90.00
_cell.angle_gamma   90.00
#
_symmetry.space_group_name_H-M   'P 1'
#
loop_
_entity.id
_entity.type
_entity.pdbx_description
1 polymer ?
#
loop_
_entity_poly.entity_id
_entity_poly.type
_entity_poly.pdbx_seq_one_letter_code
_entity_poly.pdbx_strand_id
1 'polypeptide(L)'
;MTGKVQLDANGYPDKIVNVSDIAELDLSPVRLRTVSAADLTLVLRQPLEIAPFLDGQEIVAELRELNIIAAGTTREAMLRDLEDDFVWVWQEYGQADDAELSADARRLKETIKNLVKEVHNATPSA
;
A
#
# COMPACT_ATOMS: atom_id res chain seq x y z
N MET A 1 15.88 -9.89 -23.34
CA MET A 1 16.94 -10.10 -22.32
C MET A 1 18.23 -10.43 -23.06
N THR A 2 19.26 -9.59 -22.95
CA THR A 2 20.58 -9.85 -23.57
C THR A 2 21.63 -9.08 -22.78
N GLY A 3 22.45 -9.78 -21.99
CA GLY A 3 23.59 -9.20 -21.27
C GLY A 3 24.86 -9.35 -22.09
N LYS A 4 25.66 -8.29 -22.20
CA LYS A 4 27.01 -8.36 -22.78
C LYS A 4 28.04 -8.45 -21.68
N VAL A 5 28.89 -9.47 -21.75
CA VAL A 5 30.05 -9.67 -20.88
C VAL A 5 31.27 -9.06 -21.58
N GLN A 6 32.10 -8.31 -20.86
CA GLN A 6 33.40 -7.87 -21.34
C GLN A 6 34.49 -8.62 -20.56
N LEU A 7 35.33 -9.34 -21.29
CA LEU A 7 36.39 -10.21 -20.77
C LEU A 7 37.72 -9.45 -20.76
N ASP A 8 38.65 -9.85 -19.89
CA ASP A 8 40.03 -9.35 -19.91
C ASP A 8 40.88 -10.05 -20.98
N ALA A 9 42.16 -9.64 -21.09
CA ALA A 9 43.11 -10.16 -22.08
C ALA A 9 43.45 -11.65 -21.92
N ASN A 10 43.11 -12.28 -20.79
CA ASN A 10 43.35 -13.69 -20.50
C ASN A 10 42.06 -14.53 -20.49
N GLY A 11 40.91 -13.94 -20.82
CA GLY A 11 39.62 -14.64 -20.88
C GLY A 11 38.97 -14.89 -19.52
N TYR A 12 39.44 -14.24 -18.45
CA TYR A 12 38.82 -14.32 -17.13
C TYR A 12 37.95 -13.07 -16.86
N PRO A 13 36.81 -13.22 -16.17
CA PRO A 13 36.02 -12.08 -15.73
C PRO A 13 36.74 -11.35 -14.59
N ASP A 14 37.45 -10.26 -14.92
CA ASP A 14 38.28 -9.47 -13.98
C ASP A 14 37.46 -8.68 -12.94
N LYS A 15 36.14 -8.56 -13.10
CA LYS A 15 35.27 -7.94 -12.09
C LYS A 15 33.79 -8.25 -12.33
N ILE A 16 33.13 -8.92 -11.38
CA ILE A 16 31.67 -8.86 -11.26
C ILE A 16 31.35 -7.54 -10.56
N VAL A 17 31.17 -6.46 -11.33
CA VAL A 17 30.52 -5.25 -10.80
C VAL A 17 29.02 -5.45 -10.93
N ASN A 18 28.48 -6.41 -10.16
CA ASN A 18 27.05 -6.47 -9.94
C ASN A 18 26.77 -5.57 -8.74
N VAL A 19 26.80 -4.26 -8.98
CA VAL A 19 26.20 -3.29 -8.07
C VAL A 19 24.85 -2.96 -8.68
N SER A 20 23.89 -3.87 -8.47
CA SER A 20 22.50 -3.46 -8.41
C SER A 20 22.41 -2.49 -7.25
N ASP A 21 21.89 -1.29 -7.47
CA ASP A 21 21.66 -0.27 -6.45
C ASP A 21 21.28 -0.92 -5.11
N ILE A 22 22.20 -0.89 -4.14
CA ILE A 22 21.90 -1.29 -2.77
C ILE A 22 21.18 -0.09 -2.16
N ALA A 23 19.93 0.11 -2.56
CA ALA A 23 19.03 1.00 -1.82
C ALA A 23 18.68 0.30 -0.51
N GLU A 24 18.82 1.01 0.61
CA GLU A 24 18.39 0.49 1.92
C GLU A 24 16.89 0.21 1.86
N LEU A 25 16.49 -1.02 2.18
CA LEU A 25 15.09 -1.43 2.25
C LEU A 25 14.43 -0.79 3.48
N ASP A 26 13.66 0.28 3.27
CA ASP A 26 12.96 0.98 4.35
C ASP A 26 11.66 0.26 4.76
N LEU A 27 11.73 -0.46 5.88
CA LEU A 27 10.60 -1.12 6.54
C LEU A 27 10.13 -0.37 7.79
N SER A 28 10.45 0.93 7.93
CA SER A 28 9.95 1.73 9.05
C SER A 28 8.41 1.75 9.08
N PRO A 29 7.77 1.87 10.25
CA PRO A 29 6.31 1.91 10.33
C PRO A 29 5.71 3.03 9.48
N VAL A 30 4.68 2.70 8.72
CA VAL A 30 3.85 3.65 8.00
C VAL A 30 2.91 4.31 9.00
N ARG A 31 2.80 5.64 8.96
CA ARG A 31 1.86 6.42 9.78
C ARG A 31 0.92 7.22 8.91
N LEU A 32 -0.32 6.77 8.77
CA LEU A 32 -1.34 7.44 7.96
C LEU A 32 -2.22 8.31 8.85
N ARG A 33 -2.35 9.59 8.51
CA ARG A 33 -3.38 10.50 9.07
C ARG A 33 -4.48 10.79 8.05
N THR A 34 -4.13 10.67 6.79
CA THR A 34 -4.98 10.83 5.63
C THR A 34 -4.70 9.64 4.71
N VAL A 35 -5.73 9.20 4.01
CA VAL A 35 -5.66 8.18 2.96
C VAL A 35 -6.28 8.81 1.72
N SER A 36 -5.55 8.82 0.61
CA SER A 36 -5.99 9.49 -0.61
C SER A 36 -5.79 8.55 -1.80
N ALA A 37 -6.87 8.29 -2.52
CA ALA A 37 -6.86 7.55 -3.78
C ALA A 37 -7.92 8.14 -4.72
N ALA A 38 -7.60 8.16 -6.02
CA ALA A 38 -8.41 8.78 -7.06
C ALA A 38 -8.82 10.23 -6.71
N ASP A 39 -10.13 10.49 -6.60
CA ASP A 39 -10.74 11.77 -6.26
C ASP A 39 -11.24 11.83 -4.81
N LEU A 40 -10.86 10.89 -3.96
CA LEU A 40 -11.30 10.79 -2.57
C LEU A 40 -10.13 10.96 -1.60
N THR A 41 -10.34 11.76 -0.56
CA THR A 41 -9.43 11.86 0.58
C THR A 41 -10.20 11.61 1.88
N LEU A 42 -9.73 10.65 2.66
CA LEU A 42 -10.27 10.26 3.95
C LEU A 42 -9.33 10.75 5.06
N VAL A 43 -9.84 11.54 6.00
CA VAL A 43 -9.09 11.96 7.19
C VAL A 43 -9.39 10.98 8.32
N LEU A 44 -8.35 10.45 8.95
CA LEU A 44 -8.48 9.46 10.02
C LEU A 44 -8.64 10.13 11.39
N ARG A 45 -9.45 9.54 12.28
CA ARG A 45 -9.67 10.04 13.64
C ARG A 45 -8.40 10.01 14.47
N GLN A 46 -7.61 8.96 14.28
CA GLN A 46 -6.30 8.76 14.87
C GLN A 46 -5.34 8.24 13.80
N PRO A 47 -4.04 8.50 13.92
CA PRO A 47 -3.08 7.94 12.99
C PRO A 47 -3.11 6.41 13.00
N LEU A 48 -3.22 5.78 11.84
CA LEU A 48 -2.97 4.34 11.70
C LEU A 48 -1.46 4.12 11.61
N GLU A 49 -0.95 3.21 12.43
CA GLU A 49 0.45 2.80 12.40
C GLU A 49 0.53 1.34 11.94
N ILE A 50 1.21 1.11 10.82
CA ILE A 50 1.29 -0.20 10.18
C ILE A 50 2.76 -0.54 10.01
N ALA A 51 3.18 -1.70 10.51
CA ALA A 51 4.56 -2.17 10.40
C ALA A 51 4.70 -3.07 9.17
N PRO A 52 5.31 -2.58 8.07
CA PRO A 52 5.51 -3.41 6.89
C PRO A 52 6.60 -4.46 7.14
N PHE A 53 6.55 -5.56 6.39
CA PHE A 53 7.56 -6.60 6.40
C PHE A 53 7.90 -7.02 4.97
N LEU A 54 9.04 -7.68 4.78
CA LEU A 54 9.43 -8.25 3.49
C LEU A 54 8.91 -9.69 3.40
N ASP A 55 8.19 -10.00 2.32
CA ASP A 55 7.84 -11.36 1.93
C ASP A 55 8.32 -11.64 0.51
N GLY A 56 9.28 -12.55 0.37
CA GLY A 56 9.97 -12.81 -0.90
C GLY A 56 10.68 -11.55 -1.45
N GLN A 57 10.09 -10.95 -2.49
CA GLN A 57 10.60 -9.74 -3.16
C GLN A 57 9.69 -8.52 -2.95
N GLU A 58 8.63 -8.66 -2.15
CA GLU A 58 7.61 -7.63 -1.95
C GLU A 58 7.62 -7.12 -0.52
N ILE A 59 7.41 -5.82 -0.37
CA ILE A 59 7.09 -5.19 0.91
C ILE A 59 5.58 -5.32 1.10
N VAL A 60 5.19 -5.90 2.23
CA VAL A 60 3.80 -6.20 2.57
C VAL A 60 3.39 -5.38 3.79
N ALA A 61 2.19 -4.80 3.73
CA ALA A 61 1.52 -4.18 4.86
C ALA A 61 0.15 -4.82 5.07
N GLU A 62 -0.13 -5.27 6.29
CA GLU A 62 -1.40 -5.87 6.65
C GLU A 62 -2.21 -4.94 7.55
N LEU A 63 -3.46 -4.69 7.19
CA LEU A 63 -4.45 -4.01 8.02
C LEU A 63 -5.65 -4.94 8.23
N ARG A 64 -5.45 -5.90 9.14
CA ARG A 64 -6.33 -7.07 9.31
C ARG A 64 -7.75 -6.71 9.72
N GLU A 65 -7.91 -5.66 10.50
CA GLU A 65 -9.22 -5.15 10.91
C GLU A 65 -10.10 -4.71 9.73
N LEU A 66 -9.48 -4.37 8.60
CA LEU A 66 -10.14 -4.04 7.34
C LEU A 66 -10.04 -5.15 6.28
N ASN A 67 -9.43 -6.29 6.61
CA ASN A 67 -9.10 -7.36 5.68
C ASN A 67 -8.26 -6.89 4.47
N ILE A 68 -7.35 -5.94 4.69
CA ILE A 68 -6.46 -5.42 3.64
C ILE A 68 -5.08 -6.06 3.77
N ILE A 69 -4.55 -6.51 2.63
CA ILE A 69 -3.17 -6.97 2.47
C ILE A 69 -2.62 -6.24 1.24
N ALA A 70 -1.80 -5.23 1.48
CA ALA A 70 -1.19 -4.44 0.43
C ALA A 70 0.24 -4.89 0.18
N ALA A 71 0.65 -4.98 -1.08
CA ALA A 71 1.97 -5.46 -1.46
C ALA A 71 2.59 -4.64 -2.60
N GLY A 72 3.91 -4.55 -2.61
CA GLY A 72 4.62 -3.93 -3.71
C GLY A 72 6.13 -4.17 -3.69
N THR A 73 6.75 -4.11 -4.86
CA THR A 73 8.20 -4.25 -5.00
C THR A 73 8.98 -3.05 -4.46
N THR A 74 8.30 -1.95 -4.14
CA THR A 74 8.85 -0.78 -3.44
C THR A 74 7.89 -0.34 -2.33
N ARG A 75 8.40 0.46 -1.39
CA ARG A 75 7.60 1.01 -0.28
C ARG A 75 6.45 1.88 -0.81
N GLU A 76 6.71 2.69 -1.83
CA GLU A 76 5.71 3.55 -2.45
C GLU A 76 4.66 2.74 -3.23
N ALA A 77 5.04 1.60 -3.80
CA ALA A 77 4.09 0.71 -4.46
C ALA A 77 3.14 0.07 -3.44
N MET A 78 3.68 -0.47 -2.36
CA MET A 78 2.89 -1.01 -1.24
C MET A 78 1.99 0.08 -0.62
N LEU A 79 2.48 1.30 -0.45
CA LEU A 79 1.69 2.41 0.09
C LEU A 79 0.51 2.78 -0.81
N ARG A 80 0.73 2.88 -2.12
CA ARG A 80 -0.36 3.15 -3.07
C ARG A 80 -1.42 2.05 -3.02
N ASP A 81 -1.00 0.79 -3.06
CA ASP A 81 -1.88 -0.37 -2.97
C ASP A 81 -2.72 -0.34 -1.68
N LEU A 82 -2.09 -0.02 -0.55
CA LEU A 82 -2.75 0.17 0.75
C LEU A 82 -3.78 1.31 0.73
N GLU A 83 -3.45 2.45 0.14
CA GLU A 83 -4.34 3.60 0.06
C GLU A 83 -5.54 3.33 -0.87
N ASP A 84 -5.30 2.69 -2.02
CA ASP A 84 -6.31 2.30 -2.98
C ASP A 84 -7.30 1.29 -2.35
N ASP A 85 -6.81 0.23 -1.71
CA ASP A 85 -7.64 -0.77 -1.03
C ASP A 85 -8.46 -0.16 0.11
N PHE A 86 -7.86 0.72 0.90
CA PHE A 86 -8.56 1.39 1.99
C PHE A 86 -9.71 2.26 1.46
N VAL A 87 -9.47 3.03 0.40
CA VAL A 87 -10.51 3.84 -0.24
C VAL A 87 -11.59 2.96 -0.85
N TRP A 88 -11.22 1.84 -1.47
CA TRP A 88 -12.16 0.87 -1.99
C TRP A 88 -13.06 0.28 -0.89
N VAL A 89 -12.49 -0.15 0.25
CA VAL A 89 -13.29 -0.64 1.38
C VAL A 89 -14.25 0.43 1.91
N TRP A 90 -13.82 1.70 1.92
CA TRP A 90 -14.71 2.80 2.30
C TRP A 90 -15.88 2.96 1.32
N GLN A 91 -15.60 2.91 0.02
CA GLN A 91 -16.60 3.05 -1.03
C GLN A 91 -17.60 1.89 -1.02
N GLU A 92 -17.12 0.65 -0.97
CA GLU A 92 -17.96 -0.54 -1.09
C GLU A 92 -18.65 -0.94 0.22
N TYR A 93 -18.00 -0.78 1.37
CA TYR A 93 -18.56 -1.20 2.65
C TYR A 93 -18.93 -0.01 3.54
N GLY A 94 -18.06 0.98 3.64
CA GLY A 94 -18.29 2.16 4.48
C GLY A 94 -19.57 2.92 4.12
N GLN A 95 -19.92 2.95 2.83
CA GLN A 95 -21.05 3.70 2.28
C GLN A 95 -22.27 2.84 1.88
N ALA A 96 -22.17 1.51 1.85
CA ALA A 96 -23.28 0.63 1.46
C ALA A 96 -24.46 0.66 2.44
N ASP A 97 -25.66 0.30 1.99
CA ASP A 97 -26.82 0.13 2.86
C ASP A 97 -26.67 -1.15 3.72
N ASP A 98 -26.99 -1.07 5.02
CA ASP A 98 -26.94 -2.22 5.94
C ASP A 98 -27.86 -3.36 5.49
N ALA A 99 -28.94 -3.06 4.77
CA ALA A 99 -29.85 -4.07 4.22
C ALA A 99 -29.19 -4.97 3.17
N GLU A 100 -28.18 -4.45 2.46
CA GLU A 100 -27.45 -5.16 1.40
C GLU A 100 -26.24 -5.94 1.94
N LEU A 101 -25.85 -5.67 3.19
CA LEU A 101 -24.67 -6.23 3.82
C LEU A 101 -24.99 -7.48 4.65
N SER A 102 -24.13 -8.49 4.51
CA SER A 102 -24.04 -9.61 5.45
C SER A 102 -23.62 -9.14 6.83
N ALA A 103 -23.77 -9.99 7.84
CA ALA A 103 -23.39 -9.66 9.21
C ALA A 103 -21.90 -9.29 9.34
N ASP A 104 -21.01 -10.01 8.66
CA ASP A 104 -19.57 -9.73 8.68
C ASP A 104 -19.22 -8.45 7.91
N ALA A 105 -19.91 -8.19 6.80
CA ALA A 105 -19.72 -6.95 6.04
C ALA A 105 -20.18 -5.71 6.84
N ARG A 106 -21.24 -5.83 7.66
CA ARG A 106 -21.64 -4.76 8.60
C ARG A 106 -20.58 -4.50 9.66
N ARG A 107 -19.89 -5.55 10.15
CA ARG A 107 -18.76 -5.36 11.08
C ARG A 107 -17.63 -4.60 10.41
N LEU A 108 -17.27 -4.96 9.18
CA LEU A 108 -16.25 -4.25 8.40
C LEU A 108 -16.62 -2.78 8.18
N LYS A 109 -17.88 -2.51 7.80
CA LYS A 109 -18.43 -1.15 7.67
C LYS A 109 -18.27 -0.34 8.97
N GLU A 110 -18.67 -0.91 10.11
CA GLU A 110 -18.56 -0.21 11.38
C GLU A 110 -17.10 0.00 11.79
N THR A 111 -16.20 -0.95 11.51
CA THR A 111 -14.76 -0.76 11.71
C THR A 111 -14.25 0.45 10.91
N ILE A 112 -14.49 0.50 9.59
CA ILE A 112 -13.95 1.59 8.77
C ILE A 112 -14.59 2.95 9.10
N LYS A 113 -15.89 2.99 9.43
CA LYS A 113 -16.55 4.22 9.89
C LYS A 113 -16.01 4.75 11.21
N ASN A 114 -15.55 3.87 12.09
CA ASN A 114 -14.90 4.27 13.33
C ASN A 114 -13.48 4.82 13.10
N LEU A 115 -12.83 4.45 12.01
CA LEU A 115 -11.50 4.99 11.63
C LEU A 115 -11.60 6.35 10.93
N VAL A 116 -12.58 6.52 10.05
CA VAL A 116 -12.74 7.75 9.24
C VAL A 116 -13.43 8.86 10.05
N LYS A 117 -12.82 10.04 10.02
CA LYS A 117 -13.31 11.27 10.65
C LYS A 117 -14.05 12.15 9.66
N GLU A 118 -13.43 12.44 8.52
CA GLU A 118 -13.91 13.36 7.49
C GLU A 118 -13.62 12.77 6.11
N VAL A 119 -14.44 13.15 5.15
CA VAL A 119 -14.35 12.72 3.75
C VAL A 119 -14.37 13.96 2.88
N HIS A 120 -13.37 14.08 2.01
CA HIS A 120 -13.25 15.16 1.05
C HIS A 120 -13.21 14.58 -0.35
N ASN A 121 -14.14 15.02 -1.20
CA ASN A 121 -14.10 14.74 -2.62
C ASN A 121 -13.26 15.82 -3.30
N ALA A 122 -12.50 15.47 -4.33
CA ALA A 122 -11.89 16.45 -5.21
C ALA A 122 -13.01 17.32 -5.79
N THR A 123 -12.86 18.64 -5.68
CA THR A 123 -13.82 19.55 -6.32
C THR A 123 -13.62 19.41 -7.83
N PRO A 124 -14.66 19.17 -8.64
CA PRO A 124 -14.50 19.21 -10.09
C PRO A 124 -13.98 20.60 -10.46
N SER A 125 -12.80 20.68 -11.09
CA SER A 125 -12.38 21.93 -11.74
C SER A 125 -13.43 22.26 -12.80
N ALA A 126 -14.11 23.39 -12.61
CA ALA A 126 -15.14 23.92 -13.49
C ALA A 126 -14.61 24.27 -14.89
#